data_AF-A0A2D7AUT3-F1
#
_entry.id   AF-A0A2D7AUT3-F1
#
_cell.length_a   1.000
_cell.length_b   1.000
_cell.length_c   1.000
_cell.angle_alpha   90.00
_cell.angle_beta   90.00
_cell.angle_gamma   90.00
#
_symmetry.space_group_name_H-M   'P 1'
#
loop_
_entity.id
_entity.type
_entity.pdbx_description
1 polymer ?
#
loop_
_entity_poly.entity_id
_entity_poly.type
_entity_poly.pdbx_seq_one_letter_code
_entity_poly.pdbx_strand_id
1 'polypeptide(L)'
;TSEDVEIRRAAAREWTRWEMATSRLFPDPEYLDKAEDLDFAVAFARIECHYFINAIFVEEAYILNRTSIIEQIPTIIVQGRYDVVCPAKSAWELHKALPKSNLTIVADAGHSMGEVSIARELVDATDSL
;
A
#
# COMPACT_ATOMS: atom_id res chain seq x y z
N THR A 1 1.98 1.99 22.32
CA THR A 1 1.11 3.19 22.12
C THR A 1 0.95 3.91 23.42
N SER A 2 0.96 5.25 23.45
CA SER A 2 0.77 6.03 24.69
C SER A 2 -0.63 5.84 25.28
N GLU A 3 -0.73 5.77 26.60
CA GLU A 3 -2.01 5.79 27.33
C GLU A 3 -2.64 7.20 27.33
N ASP A 4 -1.80 8.24 27.28
CA ASP A 4 -2.23 9.63 27.12
C ASP A 4 -2.88 9.85 25.75
N VAL A 5 -4.13 10.33 25.77
CA VAL A 5 -4.95 10.54 24.57
C VAL A 5 -4.44 11.66 23.68
N GLU A 6 -3.92 12.74 24.24
CA GLU A 6 -3.47 13.90 23.48
C GLU A 6 -2.15 13.57 22.79
N ILE A 7 -1.23 12.92 23.49
CA ILE A 7 0.03 12.43 22.89
C ILE A 7 -0.27 11.44 21.76
N ARG A 8 -1.20 10.50 21.99
CA ARG A 8 -1.57 9.49 21.01
C ARG A 8 -2.22 10.10 19.77
N ARG A 9 -3.13 11.06 19.93
CA ARG A 9 -3.80 11.75 18.82
C ARG A 9 -2.83 12.59 18.00
N ALA A 10 -1.95 13.35 18.67
CA ALA A 10 -0.94 14.15 17.99
C ALA A 10 0.00 13.27 17.13
N ALA A 11 0.53 12.17 17.70
CA ALA A 11 1.38 11.25 16.96
C ALA A 11 0.65 10.57 15.80
N ALA A 12 -0.60 10.14 16.02
CA ALA A 12 -1.40 9.47 15.00
C ALA A 12 -1.74 10.39 13.82
N ARG A 13 -2.03 11.67 14.07
CA ARG A 13 -2.25 12.68 13.03
C ARG A 13 -1.03 12.81 12.12
N GLU A 14 0.15 12.98 12.69
CA GLU A 14 1.38 13.15 11.89
C GLU A 14 1.74 11.88 11.10
N TRP A 15 1.56 10.69 11.70
CA TRP A 15 1.76 9.42 11.01
C TRP A 15 0.82 9.28 9.81
N THR A 16 -0.47 9.51 10.03
CA THR A 16 -1.51 9.38 9.00
C THR A 16 -1.30 10.39 7.88
N ARG A 17 -0.93 11.64 8.24
CA ARG A 17 -0.62 12.68 7.26
C ARG A 17 0.60 12.33 6.41
N TRP A 18 1.65 11.77 7.03
CA TRP A 18 2.84 11.32 6.31
C TRP A 18 2.51 10.19 5.33
N GLU A 19 1.79 9.16 5.78
CA GLU A 19 1.38 8.05 4.91
C GLU A 19 0.63 8.60 3.69
N MET A 20 -0.43 9.38 3.92
CA MET A 20 -1.29 9.94 2.86
C MET A 20 -0.52 10.83 1.88
N ALA A 21 0.47 11.58 2.35
CA ALA A 21 1.32 12.42 1.52
C ALA A 21 2.23 11.59 0.61
N THR A 22 2.63 10.40 1.06
CA THR A 22 3.48 9.49 0.29
C THR A 22 2.68 8.52 -0.58
N SER A 23 1.38 8.36 -0.34
CA SER A 23 0.56 7.42 -1.13
C SER A 23 0.31 7.89 -2.56
N ARG A 24 0.55 9.14 -2.93
CA ARG A 24 0.32 9.66 -4.30
C ARG A 24 1.58 10.27 -4.89
N LEU A 25 1.72 10.20 -6.22
CA LEU A 25 2.83 10.87 -6.91
C LEU A 25 2.78 12.39 -6.68
N PHE A 26 1.59 12.97 -6.78
CA PHE A 26 1.33 14.36 -6.40
C PHE A 26 0.40 14.38 -5.18
N PRO A 27 0.82 15.00 -4.05
CA PRO A 27 -0.02 15.09 -2.87
C PRO A 27 -1.35 15.77 -3.16
N ASP A 28 -2.43 15.19 -2.63
CA ASP A 28 -3.79 15.70 -2.76
C ASP A 28 -4.21 16.32 -1.41
N PRO A 29 -4.40 17.65 -1.33
CA PRO A 29 -4.79 18.32 -0.08
C PRO A 29 -6.05 17.74 0.55
N GLU A 30 -7.07 17.39 -0.24
CA GLU A 30 -8.32 16.83 0.28
C GLU A 30 -8.11 15.42 0.86
N TYR A 31 -7.15 14.67 0.30
CA TYR A 31 -6.76 13.37 0.85
C TYR A 31 -6.03 13.52 2.19
N LEU A 32 -5.17 14.53 2.33
CA LEU A 32 -4.43 14.82 3.56
C LEU A 32 -5.34 15.26 4.72
N ASP A 33 -6.47 15.90 4.42
CA ASP A 33 -7.41 16.39 5.44
C ASP A 33 -8.04 15.24 6.25
N LYS A 34 -8.02 14.00 5.74
CA LYS A 34 -8.43 12.82 6.51
C LYS A 34 -7.60 12.59 7.76
N ALA A 35 -6.35 13.07 7.80
CA ALA A 35 -5.52 13.00 8.99
C ALA A 35 -6.03 13.88 10.15
N GLU A 36 -6.91 14.85 9.85
CA GLU A 36 -7.52 15.72 10.86
C GLU A 36 -8.69 15.04 11.61
N ASP A 37 -9.24 13.95 11.07
CA ASP A 37 -10.13 13.06 11.83
C ASP A 37 -9.28 12.22 12.80
N LEU A 38 -9.18 12.69 14.05
CA LEU A 38 -8.32 12.08 15.06
C LEU A 38 -8.76 10.69 15.50
N ASP A 39 -10.05 10.35 15.37
CA ASP A 39 -10.52 9.01 15.72
C ASP A 39 -10.16 8.02 14.61
N PHE A 40 -10.29 8.44 13.34
CA PHE A 40 -9.75 7.70 12.20
C PHE A 40 -8.23 7.54 12.30
N ALA A 41 -7.48 8.64 12.49
CA ALA A 41 -6.03 8.64 12.52
C ALA A 41 -5.48 7.73 13.62
N VAL A 42 -6.06 7.76 14.82
CA VAL A 42 -5.67 6.87 15.92
C VAL A 42 -5.94 5.42 15.59
N ALA A 43 -7.06 5.08 14.96
CA ALA A 43 -7.34 3.71 14.56
C ALA A 43 -6.34 3.23 13.48
N PHE A 44 -6.19 4.02 12.42
CA PHE A 44 -5.30 3.76 11.29
C PHE A 44 -3.86 3.52 11.74
N ALA A 45 -3.24 4.52 12.38
CA ALA A 45 -1.83 4.47 12.77
C ALA A 45 -1.55 3.33 13.77
N ARG A 46 -2.49 3.03 14.68
CA ARG A 46 -2.28 1.97 15.68
C ARG A 46 -2.33 0.58 15.07
N ILE A 47 -3.29 0.33 14.19
CA ILE A 47 -3.41 -0.97 13.51
C ILE A 47 -2.16 -1.19 12.67
N GLU A 48 -1.78 -0.21 11.85
CA GLU A 48 -0.61 -0.29 11.00
C GLU A 48 0.69 -0.51 11.80
N CYS A 49 0.97 0.37 12.78
CA CYS A 49 2.15 0.22 13.63
C CYS A 49 2.17 -1.12 14.37
N HIS A 50 1.00 -1.62 14.81
CA HIS A 50 0.93 -2.91 15.50
C HIS A 50 1.40 -4.06 14.62
N TYR A 51 0.99 -4.09 13.35
CA TYR A 51 1.47 -5.11 12.43
C TYR A 51 2.96 -4.91 12.10
N PHE A 52 3.42 -3.68 11.88
CA PHE A 52 4.81 -3.39 11.52
C PHE A 52 5.81 -3.79 12.61
N ILE A 53 5.56 -3.44 13.88
CA ILE A 53 6.49 -3.79 14.97
C ILE A 53 6.53 -5.30 15.26
N ASN A 54 5.52 -6.04 14.84
CA ASN A 54 5.42 -7.49 15.00
C ASN A 54 5.81 -8.25 13.72
N ALA A 55 6.43 -7.59 12.73
CA ALA A 55 6.80 -8.19 11.45
C ALA A 55 5.63 -8.92 10.75
N ILE A 56 4.43 -8.35 10.84
CA ILE A 56 3.18 -8.93 10.29
C ILE A 56 2.91 -10.35 10.81
N PHE A 57 3.53 -10.76 11.93
CA PHE A 57 3.41 -12.08 12.55
C PHE A 57 3.85 -13.27 11.67
N VAL A 58 4.70 -13.01 10.68
CA VAL A 58 5.22 -14.04 9.76
C VAL A 58 6.72 -13.89 9.57
N GLU A 59 7.39 -14.93 9.05
CA GLU A 59 8.79 -14.83 8.67
C GLU A 59 9.03 -13.86 7.50
N GLU A 60 10.26 -13.33 7.42
CA GLU A 60 10.69 -12.47 6.31
C GLU A 60 10.45 -13.14 4.95
N ALA A 61 9.96 -12.35 3.98
CA ALA A 61 9.64 -12.82 2.63
C ALA A 61 8.66 -14.02 2.58
N TYR A 62 7.79 -14.18 3.59
CA TYR A 62 6.79 -15.27 3.69
C TYR A 62 6.09 -15.58 2.37
N ILE A 63 5.55 -14.55 1.71
CA ILE A 63 4.78 -14.67 0.47
C ILE A 63 5.68 -15.12 -0.69
N LEU A 64 6.83 -14.48 -0.90
CA LEU A 64 7.76 -14.81 -1.99
C LEU A 64 8.29 -16.24 -1.87
N ASN A 65 8.52 -16.72 -0.64
CA ASN A 65 8.98 -18.08 -0.38
C ASN A 65 7.88 -19.16 -0.59
N ARG A 66 6.62 -18.75 -0.81
CA ARG A 66 5.45 -19.64 -0.87
C ARG A 66 4.57 -19.40 -2.10
N THR A 67 5.07 -18.73 -3.13
CA THR A 67 4.30 -18.41 -4.34
C THR A 67 3.80 -19.65 -5.09
N SER A 68 4.46 -20.81 -4.95
CA SER A 68 4.03 -22.08 -5.54
C SER A 68 2.62 -22.50 -5.12
N ILE A 69 2.13 -22.04 -3.96
CA ILE A 69 0.76 -22.32 -3.49
C ILE A 69 -0.30 -21.69 -4.40
N ILE A 70 0.03 -20.54 -5.02
CA ILE A 70 -0.89 -19.75 -5.84
C ILE A 70 -0.48 -19.72 -7.32
N GLU A 71 0.50 -20.51 -7.74
CA GLU A 71 1.08 -20.45 -9.10
C GLU A 71 0.07 -20.69 -10.24
N GLN A 72 -1.05 -21.37 -9.94
CA GLN A 72 -2.10 -21.68 -10.91
C GLN A 72 -3.21 -20.62 -10.94
N ILE A 73 -3.21 -19.66 -10.02
CA ILE A 73 -4.19 -18.58 -9.96
C ILE A 73 -3.77 -17.49 -10.95
N PRO A 74 -4.61 -17.14 -11.95
CA PRO A 74 -4.35 -16.00 -12.81
C PRO A 74 -4.13 -14.75 -11.97
N THR A 75 -3.01 -14.06 -12.20
CA THR A 75 -2.58 -12.94 -11.36
C THR A 75 -2.23 -11.75 -12.25
N ILE A 76 -2.84 -10.60 -11.97
CA ILE A 76 -2.48 -9.31 -12.57
C ILE A 76 -1.94 -8.43 -11.44
N ILE A 77 -0.81 -7.77 -11.68
CA ILE A 77 -0.11 -6.90 -10.74
C ILE A 77 -0.06 -5.50 -11.36
N VAL A 78 -0.68 -4.53 -10.70
CA VAL A 78 -0.64 -3.10 -11.09
C VAL A 78 0.18 -2.35 -10.03
N GLN A 79 1.22 -1.64 -10.46
CA GLN A 79 2.15 -0.97 -9.56
C GLN A 79 2.55 0.41 -10.11
N GLY A 80 2.48 1.46 -9.31
CA GLY A 80 3.01 2.76 -9.70
C GLY A 80 4.53 2.78 -9.73
N ARG A 81 5.11 3.41 -10.76
CA ARG A 81 6.56 3.55 -10.93
C ARG A 81 7.21 4.32 -9.78
N TYR A 82 6.51 5.29 -9.22
CA TYR A 82 6.99 6.20 -8.19
C TYR A 82 6.35 5.92 -6.83
N ASP A 83 5.84 4.71 -6.62
CA ASP A 83 5.43 4.25 -5.30
C ASP A 83 6.64 4.22 -4.34
N VAL A 84 6.63 5.12 -3.37
CA VAL A 84 7.67 5.24 -2.34
C VAL A 84 7.27 4.52 -1.04
N VAL A 85 6.03 4.05 -0.92
CA VAL A 85 5.49 3.30 0.22
C VAL A 85 5.85 1.82 0.08
N CYS A 86 5.51 1.25 -1.08
CA CYS A 86 5.84 -0.11 -1.47
C CYS A 86 6.63 -0.08 -2.80
N PRO A 87 7.97 0.07 -2.74
CA PRO A 87 8.77 0.22 -3.95
C PRO A 87 8.53 -0.88 -4.99
N ALA A 88 8.52 -0.50 -6.27
CA ALA A 88 8.24 -1.39 -7.40
C ALA A 88 9.11 -2.66 -7.48
N LYS A 89 10.22 -2.70 -6.72
CA LYS A 89 11.02 -3.91 -6.50
C LYS A 89 10.16 -5.09 -6.04
N SER A 90 9.24 -4.89 -5.08
CA SER A 90 8.42 -5.97 -4.53
C SER A 90 7.48 -6.57 -5.59
N ALA A 91 6.83 -5.72 -6.39
CA ALA A 91 5.99 -6.16 -7.50
C ALA A 91 6.79 -6.92 -8.58
N TRP A 92 8.01 -6.45 -8.87
CA TRP A 92 8.91 -7.12 -9.80
C TRP A 92 9.39 -8.49 -9.29
N GLU A 93 9.75 -8.58 -8.01
CA GLU A 93 10.14 -9.86 -7.38
C GLU A 93 8.98 -10.85 -7.36
N LEU A 94 7.77 -10.39 -7.07
CA LEU A 94 6.56 -11.23 -7.13
C LEU A 94 6.28 -11.72 -8.56
N HIS A 95 6.36 -10.83 -9.56
CA HIS A 95 6.19 -11.21 -10.97
C HIS A 95 7.21 -12.27 -11.42
N LYS A 96 8.47 -12.15 -11.00
CA LYS A 96 9.49 -13.18 -11.25
C LYS A 96 9.17 -14.51 -10.56
N ALA A 97 8.63 -14.47 -9.35
CA ALA A 97 8.26 -15.66 -8.58
C ALA A 97 6.93 -16.28 -9.04
N LEU A 98 6.12 -15.55 -9.81
CA LEU A 98 4.89 -15.98 -10.45
C LEU A 98 4.97 -15.72 -11.97
N PRO A 99 5.71 -16.53 -12.76
CA PRO A 99 5.99 -16.23 -14.17
C PRO A 99 4.76 -16.13 -15.08
N LYS A 100 3.61 -16.65 -14.65
CA LYS A 100 2.32 -16.54 -15.36
C LYS A 100 1.55 -15.25 -15.06
N SER A 101 2.04 -14.43 -14.13
CA SER A 101 1.41 -13.15 -13.79
C SER A 101 1.64 -12.12 -14.90
N ASN A 102 0.73 -11.16 -15.02
CA ASN A 102 0.92 -9.96 -15.84
C ASN A 102 1.29 -8.79 -14.92
N LEU A 103 2.36 -8.06 -15.24
CA LEU A 103 2.82 -6.90 -14.46
C LEU A 103 2.71 -5.63 -15.30
N THR A 104 1.84 -4.72 -14.86
CA THR A 104 1.75 -3.36 -15.38
C THR A 104 2.43 -2.40 -14.42
N ILE A 105 3.51 -1.76 -14.87
CA ILE A 105 4.09 -0.62 -14.16
C ILE A 105 3.53 0.68 -14.73
N VAL A 106 2.74 1.39 -13.92
CA VAL A 106 2.12 2.66 -14.30
C VAL A 106 3.15 3.78 -14.20
N ALA A 107 3.46 4.40 -15.33
CA ALA A 107 4.60 5.30 -15.46
C ALA A 107 4.47 6.59 -14.63
N ASP A 108 3.25 7.09 -14.42
CA ASP A 108 2.94 8.40 -13.85
C ASP A 108 2.12 8.30 -12.55
N ALA A 109 2.37 7.28 -11.73
CA ALA A 109 1.65 7.07 -10.47
C ALA A 109 2.55 6.66 -9.29
N GLY A 110 2.04 6.94 -8.08
CA GLY A 110 2.55 6.51 -6.79
C GLY A 110 1.87 5.22 -6.30
N HIS A 111 1.43 5.21 -5.03
CA HIS A 111 0.93 4.02 -4.34
C HIS A 111 -0.59 3.83 -4.45
N SER A 112 -1.34 4.93 -4.47
CA SER A 112 -2.77 4.92 -4.18
C SER A 112 -3.55 4.33 -5.35
N MET A 113 -4.43 3.37 -5.04
CA MET A 113 -5.41 2.85 -6.02
C MET A 113 -6.35 3.94 -6.56
N GLY A 114 -6.44 5.09 -5.90
CA GLY A 114 -7.25 6.22 -6.33
C GLY A 114 -6.57 7.14 -7.36
N GLU A 115 -5.30 6.91 -7.71
CA GLU A 115 -4.68 7.63 -8.82
C GLU A 115 -5.30 7.20 -10.14
N VAL A 116 -5.67 8.17 -10.99
CA VAL A 116 -6.48 7.92 -12.20
C VAL A 116 -5.85 6.86 -13.11
N SER A 117 -4.52 6.89 -13.29
CA SER A 117 -3.84 5.90 -14.13
C SER A 117 -3.77 4.51 -13.48
N ILE A 118 -3.64 4.40 -12.16
CA ILE A 118 -3.75 3.11 -11.45
C ILE A 118 -5.17 2.57 -11.53
N ALA A 119 -6.17 3.40 -11.22
CA ALA A 119 -7.57 3.02 -11.24
C ALA A 119 -8.00 2.52 -12.63
N ARG A 120 -7.52 3.16 -13.70
CA ARG A 120 -7.75 2.71 -15.07
C ARG A 120 -7.21 1.30 -15.31
N GLU A 121 -5.95 1.04 -14.98
CA GLU A 121 -5.35 -0.30 -15.17
C GLU A 121 -6.04 -1.37 -14.31
N LEU A 122 -6.51 -1.01 -13.10
CA LEU A 122 -7.30 -1.91 -12.27
C LEU A 122 -8.65 -2.24 -12.90
N VAL A 123 -9.36 -1.25 -13.46
CA VAL A 123 -10.63 -1.46 -14.18
C VAL A 123 -10.42 -2.32 -15.43
N ASP A 124 -9.45 -1.95 -16.26
CA ASP A 124 -9.10 -2.70 -17.49
C ASP A 124 -8.73 -4.15 -17.15
N ALA A 125 -8.01 -4.38 -16.05
CA ALA A 125 -7.69 -5.72 -15.55
C ALA A 125 -8.96 -6.49 -15.17
N THR A 126 -9.90 -5.89 -14.45
CA THR A 126 -11.14 -6.55 -14.03
C THR A 126 -12.12 -6.80 -15.17
N ASP A 127 -12.16 -5.92 -16.18
CA ASP A 127 -13.01 -6.08 -17.37
C ASP A 127 -12.52 -7.21 -18.30
N SER A 128 -11.26 -7.64 -18.13
CA SER A 128 -10.63 -8.70 -18.92
C SER A 128 -10.78 -10.12 -18.35
N LEU A 129 -11.42 -10.26 -17.18
CA LEU A 129 -11.67 -11.54 -16.49
C LEU A 129 -12.91 -12.26 -17.02
#